data_AF-A0A4Q5YS84-F1
#
_entry.id   AF-A0A4Q5YS84-F1
#
_cell.length_a   1.000
_cell.length_b   1.000
_cell.length_c   1.000
_cell.angle_alpha   90.00
_cell.angle_beta   90.00
_cell.angle_gamma   90.00
#
_symmetry.space_group_name_H-M   'P 1'
#
loop_
_entity.id
_entity.type
_entity.pdbx_description
1 polymer ?
#
loop_
_entity_poly.entity_id
_entity_poly.type
_entity_poly.pdbx_seq_one_letter_code
_entity_poly.pdbx_strand_id
1 'polypeptide(L)'
;IDDRSGIERPVITEGEQLDAFQRPLKDKLWIQVTGLDRLNQQDELKPDGLFDFESEENPFGPNTGASTFGNTPFGNSTSSNNVAAISNTKSGYYTIDPLNGRIIFPLIEPFGSDLAAQFLPSEQAFIDKYTFTALYDSTKVIAQQLFTRQNRYIIKGSYQSEVASEFSLNSINVPEGSVKVFAGTIPLQEGVDFTVDYQGGRVKILNTALLVSGQPIRISTENNELFGLQQRSLFGTRLDYTVSNKLNIGGTFMNLSEKPLTPKVNIGEEPISNSIWGLDLNYSSASRFLTKLVDRLPFLSTKVPSNITFAGEFAQLLPGHPKALDFAGRKDGISYLDDFEASRSVIDLKSAIAWQLSGTPQLFPESQLIDDLAYGYNRARVAFYNIDPTFYNRNSS
;
A
#
# COMPACT_ATOMS: atom_id res chain seq x y z
N ILE A 1 -13.86 4.13 12.22
CA ILE A 1 -14.95 4.39 11.25
C ILE A 1 -16.20 4.64 12.05
N ASP A 2 -16.94 5.71 11.77
CA ASP A 2 -18.23 5.94 12.43
C ASP A 2 -19.26 4.94 11.87
N ASP A 3 -19.81 4.10 12.75
CA ASP A 3 -20.76 3.02 12.39
C ASP A 3 -22.04 3.56 11.72
N ARG A 4 -22.33 4.87 11.81
CA ARG A 4 -23.52 5.50 11.20
C ARG A 4 -23.26 6.12 9.84
N SER A 5 -22.09 6.71 9.63
CA SER A 5 -21.76 7.46 8.40
C SER A 5 -20.84 6.69 7.47
N GLY A 6 -20.16 5.63 7.95
CA GLY A 6 -19.10 4.95 7.19
C GLY A 6 -17.88 5.84 6.95
N ILE A 7 -17.85 7.05 7.53
CA ILE A 7 -16.76 8.01 7.37
C ILE A 7 -15.68 7.70 8.40
N GLU A 8 -14.43 7.72 7.94
CA GLU A 8 -13.27 7.66 8.81
C GLU A 8 -13.19 8.94 9.63
N ARG A 9 -13.41 8.80 10.94
CA ARG A 9 -13.18 9.86 11.91
C ARG A 9 -11.85 9.55 12.59
N PRO A 10 -10.79 10.34 12.37
CA PRO A 10 -9.49 10.14 13.00
C PRO A 10 -9.45 10.60 14.46
N VAL A 11 -10.62 10.78 15.09
CA VAL A 11 -10.77 11.24 16.47
C VAL A 11 -11.47 10.18 17.32
N ILE A 12 -11.15 10.15 18.60
CA ILE A 12 -11.88 9.39 19.59
C ILE A 12 -13.14 10.15 20.03
N THR A 13 -14.27 9.49 20.21
CA THR A 13 -15.57 10.16 20.45
C THR A 13 -16.05 10.11 21.89
N GLU A 14 -15.36 9.40 22.77
CA GLU A 14 -15.75 9.17 24.16
C GLU A 14 -14.54 9.36 25.08
N GLY A 15 -14.81 9.51 26.38
CA GLY A 15 -13.80 9.72 27.42
C GLY A 15 -13.80 11.17 27.92
N GLU A 16 -14.05 11.34 29.22
CA GLU A 16 -14.12 12.64 29.87
C GLU A 16 -12.86 12.99 30.67
N GLN A 17 -11.87 12.08 30.77
CA GLN A 17 -10.62 12.36 31.46
C GLN A 17 -9.89 13.54 30.79
N LEU A 18 -9.47 14.50 31.61
CA LEU A 18 -8.72 15.66 31.17
C LEU A 18 -7.22 15.33 31.11
N ASP A 19 -6.55 15.83 30.07
CA ASP A 19 -5.09 15.76 29.96
C ASP A 19 -4.38 16.92 30.69
N ALA A 20 -3.06 16.98 30.52
CA ALA A 20 -2.21 18.06 31.04
C ALA A 20 -2.62 19.47 30.55
N PHE A 21 -3.38 19.57 29.46
CA PHE A 21 -3.88 20.83 28.90
C PHE A 21 -5.37 21.07 29.19
N GLN A 22 -5.94 20.33 30.15
CA GLN A 22 -7.36 20.40 30.53
C GLN A 22 -8.34 20.11 29.38
N ARG A 23 -7.92 19.32 28.40
CA ARG A 23 -8.77 18.88 27.29
C ARG A 23 -9.25 17.44 27.55
N PRO A 24 -10.57 17.18 27.43
CA PRO A 24 -11.10 15.83 27.59
C PRO A 24 -10.56 14.91 26.50
N LEU A 25 -10.57 13.59 26.74
CA LEU A 25 -10.14 12.61 25.75
C LEU A 25 -11.00 12.67 24.48
N LYS A 26 -12.32 12.87 24.61
CA LYS A 26 -13.23 13.05 23.48
C LYS A 26 -12.77 14.17 22.53
N ASP A 27 -12.98 13.93 21.24
CA ASP A 27 -12.61 14.80 20.12
C ASP A 27 -11.10 14.97 19.89
N LYS A 28 -10.23 14.24 20.60
CA LYS A 28 -8.79 14.18 20.28
C LYS A 28 -8.49 13.29 19.10
N LEU A 29 -7.46 13.65 18.34
CA LEU A 29 -6.94 12.84 17.26
C LEU A 29 -6.26 11.57 17.79
N TRP A 30 -6.41 10.44 17.10
CA TRP A 30 -5.77 9.17 17.51
C TRP A 30 -4.25 9.26 17.56
N ILE A 31 -3.63 10.08 16.71
CA ILE A 31 -2.18 10.34 16.75
C ILE A 31 -1.76 11.05 18.04
N GLN A 32 -2.61 11.91 18.61
CA GLN A 32 -2.36 12.57 19.90
C GLN A 32 -2.52 11.58 21.05
N VAL A 33 -3.61 10.79 21.01
CA VAL A 33 -3.91 9.75 22.02
C VAL A 33 -2.78 8.72 22.12
N THR A 34 -2.22 8.33 20.99
CA THR A 34 -1.11 7.34 20.92
C THR A 34 0.27 7.98 21.09
N GLY A 35 0.34 9.30 21.29
CA GLY A 35 1.58 10.03 21.54
C GLY A 35 2.45 10.29 20.32
N LEU A 36 1.96 10.07 19.10
CA LEU A 36 2.64 10.37 17.83
C LEU A 36 2.56 11.86 17.41
N ASP A 37 1.81 12.67 18.13
CA ASP A 37 1.67 14.13 17.96
C ASP A 37 1.77 14.79 19.34
N ARG A 38 2.98 15.17 19.73
CA ARG A 38 3.30 15.87 20.98
C ARG A 38 3.95 17.22 20.73
N LEU A 39 4.45 17.48 19.53
CA LEU A 39 5.25 18.63 19.20
C LEU A 39 4.56 19.48 18.13
N ASN A 40 4.98 20.73 18.01
CA ASN A 40 4.62 21.56 16.86
C ASN A 40 5.80 21.62 15.87
N GLN A 41 5.60 22.26 14.72
CA GLN A 41 6.65 22.55 13.74
C GLN A 41 7.88 23.33 14.27
N GLN A 42 7.83 23.86 15.50
CA GLN A 42 8.94 24.55 16.17
C GLN A 42 9.59 23.68 17.27
N ASP A 43 9.27 22.39 17.33
CA ASP A 43 9.72 21.41 18.33
C ASP A 43 9.30 21.75 19.78
N GLU A 44 8.32 22.62 19.96
CA GLU A 44 7.74 22.91 21.28
C GLU A 44 6.72 21.83 21.64
N LEU A 45 6.61 21.50 22.92
CA LEU A 45 5.68 20.48 23.43
C LEU A 45 4.23 20.96 23.38
N LYS A 46 3.66 20.93 22.18
CA LYS A 46 2.30 21.34 21.87
C LYS A 46 1.82 20.59 20.63
N PRO A 47 0.83 19.68 20.75
CA PRO A 47 0.30 18.96 19.60
C PRO A 47 -0.29 19.92 18.56
N ASP A 48 0.02 19.69 17.29
CA ASP A 48 -0.45 20.52 16.17
C ASP A 48 -1.39 19.79 15.19
N GLY A 49 -1.62 18.50 15.43
CA GLY A 49 -2.51 17.66 14.61
C GLY A 49 -1.81 16.98 13.43
N LEU A 50 -0.48 17.12 13.32
CA LEU A 50 0.35 16.41 12.36
C LEU A 50 1.14 15.31 13.07
N PHE A 51 1.59 14.32 12.29
CA PHE A 51 2.49 13.30 12.81
C PHE A 51 3.87 13.93 13.03
N ASP A 52 4.41 13.80 14.23
CA ASP A 52 5.76 14.26 14.55
C ASP A 52 6.75 13.37 13.79
N PHE A 53 7.58 13.93 12.92
CA PHE A 53 8.62 13.19 12.21
C PHE A 53 9.95 13.31 12.96
N GLU A 54 10.10 12.49 14.00
CA GLU A 54 11.30 12.48 14.84
C GLU A 54 12.05 11.18 14.61
N SER A 55 13.18 11.28 13.91
CA SER A 55 14.04 10.14 13.60
C SER A 55 15.31 10.14 14.44
N GLU A 56 15.77 8.93 14.74
CA GLU A 56 17.13 8.70 15.20
C GLU A 56 17.89 7.93 14.11
N GLU A 57 19.16 8.24 13.90
CA GLU A 57 19.96 7.56 12.87
C GLU A 57 20.27 6.08 13.23
N ASN A 58 19.97 5.64 14.46
CA ASN A 58 20.20 4.25 14.89
C ASN A 58 19.39 3.82 16.15
N PRO A 59 18.05 3.79 16.10
CA PRO A 59 17.20 3.51 17.27
C PRO A 59 17.33 2.08 17.83
N PHE A 60 17.93 1.16 17.05
CA PHE A 60 18.10 -0.26 17.42
C PHE A 60 19.56 -0.72 17.37
N GLY A 61 20.51 0.22 17.25
CA GLY A 61 21.92 -0.10 17.28
C GLY A 61 22.36 -0.52 18.69
N PRO A 62 23.43 -1.33 18.81
CA PRO A 62 24.07 -1.50 20.10
C PRO A 62 24.48 -0.12 20.62
N ASN A 63 23.92 0.25 21.77
CA ASN A 63 24.17 1.51 22.44
C ASN A 63 25.68 1.65 22.70
N THR A 64 26.40 2.36 21.83
CA THR A 64 27.80 2.71 22.04
C THR A 64 27.87 3.95 22.91
N GLY A 65 27.30 3.84 24.11
CA GLY A 65 27.57 4.75 25.20
C GLY A 65 29.04 4.64 25.55
N ALA A 66 29.88 5.43 24.90
CA ALA A 66 31.27 5.63 25.26
C ALA A 66 31.29 6.24 26.66
N SER A 67 31.37 5.39 27.69
CA SER A 67 31.82 5.79 29.02
C SER A 67 33.29 6.17 28.91
N THR A 68 33.55 7.41 28.52
CA THR A 68 34.89 7.98 28.55
C THR A 68 35.22 8.27 30.01
N PHE A 69 35.73 7.27 30.72
CA PHE A 69 36.41 7.50 31.99
C PHE A 69 37.60 8.40 31.71
N GLY A 70 37.50 9.65 32.14
CA GLY A 70 38.53 10.66 32.00
C GLY A 70 39.80 10.22 32.71
N ASN A 71 40.82 9.86 31.93
CA ASN A 71 42.20 9.92 32.39
C ASN A 71 43.15 10.16 31.21
N THR A 72 43.43 11.43 30.91
CA THR A 72 44.68 11.80 30.22
C THR A 72 45.19 13.13 30.76
N PRO A 73 46.41 13.19 31.33
CA PRO A 73 47.15 14.43 31.48
C PRO A 73 48.07 14.61 30.26
N PHE A 74 47.98 15.78 29.62
CA PHE A 74 48.88 16.32 28.59
C PHE A 74 48.87 15.67 27.19
N GLY A 75 48.54 16.47 26.17
CA GLY A 75 48.87 16.17 24.76
C GLY A 75 47.98 16.89 23.74
N ASN A 76 48.49 17.98 23.16
CA ASN A 76 47.88 18.72 22.07
C ASN A 76 48.08 17.99 20.73
N SER A 77 47.01 17.66 19.99
CA SER A 77 47.09 17.55 18.52
C SER A 77 45.74 17.84 17.84
N THR A 78 45.83 18.79 16.91
CA THR A 78 44.82 19.17 15.93
C THR A 78 44.80 18.20 14.76
N SER A 79 43.68 17.55 14.49
CA SER A 79 43.29 17.12 13.14
C SER A 79 41.80 16.82 13.07
N SER A 80 41.12 17.67 12.32
CA SER A 80 39.72 17.68 11.96
C SER A 80 39.30 16.44 11.15
N ASN A 81 38.42 15.62 11.74
CA ASN A 81 37.44 14.85 10.99
C ASN A 81 36.08 15.46 11.30
N ASN A 82 35.49 16.15 10.32
CA ASN A 82 34.08 16.53 10.32
C ASN A 82 33.24 15.26 10.15
N VAL A 83 33.10 14.49 11.22
CA VAL A 83 31.87 13.75 11.43
C VAL A 83 30.95 14.78 12.07
N ALA A 84 29.96 15.25 11.33
CA ALA A 84 28.85 15.98 11.93
C ALA A 84 28.18 14.99 12.89
N ALA A 85 28.65 14.94 14.13
CA ALA A 85 27.94 14.29 15.21
C ALA A 85 26.70 15.14 15.45
N ILE A 86 25.63 14.81 14.72
CA ILE A 86 24.29 15.28 15.02
C ILE A 86 23.96 14.64 16.37
N SER A 87 24.36 15.31 17.46
CA SER A 87 23.90 14.95 18.79
C SER A 87 22.43 15.30 18.83
N ASN A 88 21.59 14.31 18.55
CA ASN A 88 20.15 14.40 18.71
C ASN A 88 19.87 14.76 20.18
N THR A 89 19.50 16.02 20.43
CA THR A 89 19.22 16.54 21.78
C THR A 89 17.89 16.02 22.36
N LYS A 90 17.17 15.17 21.64
CA LYS A 90 15.86 14.63 22.03
C LYS A 90 16.02 13.21 22.58
N SER A 91 16.50 13.12 23.83
CA SER A 91 16.55 11.85 24.56
C SER A 91 15.13 11.30 24.74
N GLY A 92 14.77 10.25 23.99
CA GLY A 92 13.62 9.38 24.27
C GLY A 92 12.30 9.66 23.53
N TYR A 93 12.23 10.65 22.62
CA TYR A 93 11.05 10.86 21.77
C TYR A 93 11.40 10.70 20.29
N TYR A 94 11.15 9.50 19.77
CA TYR A 94 11.36 9.10 18.38
C TYR A 94 10.11 8.39 17.88
N THR A 95 9.67 8.74 16.68
CA THR A 95 8.39 8.30 16.11
C THR A 95 8.56 7.55 14.79
N ILE A 96 9.73 7.63 14.16
CA ILE A 96 9.99 6.95 12.89
C ILE A 96 11.43 6.46 12.75
N ASP A 97 11.56 5.25 12.23
CA ASP A 97 12.79 4.74 11.62
C ASP A 97 12.67 4.94 10.10
N PRO A 98 13.30 5.99 9.53
CA PRO A 98 13.15 6.35 8.13
C PRO A 98 13.82 5.35 7.19
N LEU A 99 14.81 4.58 7.66
CA LEU A 99 15.53 3.62 6.83
C LEU A 99 14.66 2.41 6.51
N ASN A 100 13.90 1.93 7.50
CA ASN A 100 13.05 0.75 7.37
C ASN A 100 11.55 1.09 7.23
N GLY A 101 11.18 2.37 7.23
CA GLY A 101 9.80 2.83 7.15
C GLY A 101 8.94 2.37 8.34
N ARG A 102 9.52 2.26 9.53
CA ARG A 102 8.79 1.80 10.73
C ARG A 102 8.31 2.98 11.54
N ILE A 103 7.02 3.03 11.81
CA ILE A 103 6.44 3.96 12.78
C ILE A 103 6.65 3.37 14.17
N ILE A 104 7.14 4.20 15.09
CA ILE A 104 7.44 3.82 16.46
C ILE A 104 6.54 4.61 17.39
N PHE A 105 5.82 3.91 18.26
CA PHE A 105 5.04 4.57 19.30
C PHE A 105 5.94 4.89 20.50
N PRO A 106 5.86 6.09 21.07
CA PRO A 106 6.61 6.48 22.27
C PRO A 106 5.93 5.99 23.56
N LEU A 107 5.19 4.89 23.47
CA LEU A 107 4.38 4.23 24.51
C LEU A 107 4.61 2.72 24.41
N ILE A 108 4.51 2.00 25.53
CA ILE A 108 4.75 0.55 25.56
C ILE A 108 3.53 -0.19 24.99
N GLU A 109 2.34 0.22 25.41
CA GLU A 109 1.06 -0.34 25.01
C GLU A 109 0.09 0.75 24.55
N PRO A 110 0.36 1.45 23.42
CA PRO A 110 -0.46 2.56 22.92
C PRO A 110 -1.94 2.22 22.70
N PHE A 111 -2.28 0.93 22.53
CA PHE A 111 -3.66 0.46 22.41
C PHE A 111 -4.13 -0.38 23.61
N GLY A 112 -3.27 -0.62 24.60
CA GLY A 112 -3.52 -1.46 25.77
C GLY A 112 -3.65 -0.63 27.04
N SER A 113 -2.77 -0.89 28.01
CA SER A 113 -2.79 -0.20 29.30
C SER A 113 -2.55 1.32 29.22
N ASP A 114 -1.71 1.81 28.31
CA ASP A 114 -1.48 3.25 28.15
C ASP A 114 -2.72 3.99 27.63
N LEU A 115 -3.55 3.33 26.82
CA LEU A 115 -4.84 3.87 26.39
C LEU A 115 -5.88 3.79 27.52
N ALA A 116 -5.88 2.70 28.28
CA ALA A 116 -6.77 2.54 29.43
C ALA A 116 -6.58 3.65 30.48
N ALA A 117 -5.32 4.06 30.72
CA ALA A 117 -4.96 5.11 31.67
C ALA A 117 -5.43 6.52 31.27
N GLN A 118 -5.88 6.69 30.02
CA GLN A 118 -6.47 7.94 29.53
C GLN A 118 -7.99 8.01 29.71
N PHE A 119 -8.62 6.98 30.26
CA PHE A 119 -10.03 7.00 30.68
C PHE A 119 -10.18 7.06 32.20
N LEU A 120 -11.26 7.70 32.66
CA LEU A 120 -11.57 7.71 34.08
C LEU A 120 -11.84 6.27 34.56
N PRO A 121 -11.47 5.88 35.79
CA PRO A 121 -11.78 4.55 36.32
C PRO A 121 -13.29 4.21 36.35
N SER A 122 -14.16 5.22 36.31
CA SER A 122 -15.61 5.07 36.21
C SER A 122 -16.11 4.72 34.80
N GLU A 123 -15.27 4.84 33.77
CA GLU A 123 -15.60 4.66 32.35
C GLU A 123 -15.26 3.25 31.83
N GLN A 124 -15.45 2.22 32.65
CA GLN A 124 -15.07 0.83 32.32
C GLN A 124 -15.61 0.35 30.97
N ALA A 125 -16.84 0.71 30.62
CA ALA A 125 -17.44 0.32 29.34
C ALA A 125 -16.70 0.90 28.12
N PHE A 126 -16.06 2.07 28.23
CA PHE A 126 -15.24 2.66 27.17
C PHE A 126 -13.84 2.04 27.15
N ILE A 127 -13.27 1.78 28.33
CA ILE A 127 -12.00 1.05 28.47
C ILE A 127 -12.10 -0.30 27.76
N ASP A 128 -13.13 -1.11 28.04
CA ASP A 128 -13.30 -2.44 27.43
C ASP A 128 -13.57 -2.38 25.92
N LYS A 129 -14.15 -1.27 25.44
CA LYS A 129 -14.44 -1.04 24.02
C LYS A 129 -13.19 -0.70 23.23
N TYR A 130 -12.34 0.17 23.76
CA TYR A 130 -11.18 0.72 23.05
C TYR A 130 -9.89 -0.04 23.31
N THR A 131 -9.67 -0.55 24.52
CA THR A 131 -8.39 -1.21 24.84
C THR A 131 -8.30 -2.59 24.17
N PHE A 132 -7.11 -2.88 23.63
CA PHE A 132 -6.79 -4.11 22.93
C PHE A 132 -5.58 -4.78 23.60
N THR A 133 -5.75 -5.23 24.84
CA THR A 133 -4.66 -5.87 25.64
C THR A 133 -4.12 -7.14 24.98
N ALA A 134 -4.99 -7.91 24.32
CA ALA A 134 -4.61 -9.13 23.61
C ALA A 134 -3.59 -8.90 22.48
N LEU A 135 -3.41 -7.66 22.03
CA LEU A 135 -2.34 -7.31 21.10
C LEU A 135 -0.93 -7.51 21.69
N TYR A 136 -0.80 -7.40 23.02
CA TYR A 136 0.47 -7.40 23.74
C TYR A 136 0.70 -8.69 24.54
N ASP A 137 -0.35 -9.31 25.07
CA ASP A 137 -0.25 -10.50 25.93
C ASP A 137 -0.41 -11.84 25.20
N SER A 138 -0.93 -11.83 23.97
CA SER A 138 -1.35 -13.03 23.23
C SER A 138 -0.66 -13.13 21.88
N THR A 139 -0.72 -14.33 21.28
CA THR A 139 -0.22 -14.50 19.92
C THR A 139 -1.11 -13.76 18.92
N LYS A 140 -0.50 -13.30 17.82
CA LYS A 140 -1.19 -12.59 16.73
C LYS A 140 -2.48 -13.28 16.27
N VAL A 141 -2.47 -14.61 16.15
CA VAL A 141 -3.63 -15.39 15.69
C VAL A 141 -4.80 -15.29 16.67
N ILE A 142 -4.52 -15.44 17.98
CA ILE A 142 -5.53 -15.32 19.03
C ILE A 142 -6.11 -13.90 19.07
N ALA A 143 -5.25 -12.88 19.04
CA ALA A 143 -5.66 -11.48 19.04
C ALA A 143 -6.57 -11.17 17.82
N GLN A 144 -6.23 -11.69 16.64
CA GLN A 144 -7.01 -11.45 15.43
C GLN A 144 -8.35 -12.20 15.40
N GLN A 145 -8.38 -13.46 15.86
CA GLN A 145 -9.57 -14.32 15.75
C GLN A 145 -10.58 -14.12 16.89
N LEU A 146 -10.10 -13.94 18.13
CA LEU A 146 -10.98 -13.86 19.30
C LEU A 146 -11.38 -12.43 19.66
N PHE A 147 -10.57 -11.42 19.30
CA PHE A 147 -10.78 -10.01 19.66
C PHE A 147 -11.08 -9.12 18.45
N THR A 148 -11.96 -9.58 17.57
CA THR A 148 -12.35 -8.87 16.33
C THR A 148 -13.03 -7.52 16.57
N ARG A 149 -13.60 -7.30 17.77
CA ARG A 149 -14.25 -6.03 18.14
C ARG A 149 -13.22 -4.92 18.41
N GLN A 150 -12.10 -5.28 19.04
CA GLN A 150 -11.01 -4.36 19.38
C GLN A 150 -10.02 -4.18 18.23
N ASN A 151 -9.90 -5.17 17.33
CA ASN A 151 -9.06 -5.10 16.14
C ASN A 151 -9.68 -4.20 15.03
N ARG A 152 -9.83 -2.91 15.33
CA ARG A 152 -10.42 -1.89 14.45
C ARG A 152 -9.53 -0.65 14.23
N TYR A 153 -8.27 -0.73 14.68
CA TYR A 153 -7.28 0.31 14.49
C TYR A 153 -6.64 0.20 13.10
N ILE A 154 -6.66 1.28 12.33
CA ILE A 154 -6.08 1.36 10.99
C ILE A 154 -5.23 2.63 10.93
N ILE A 155 -3.96 2.47 10.60
CA ILE A 155 -3.04 3.58 10.35
C ILE A 155 -2.90 3.73 8.84
N LYS A 156 -3.15 4.93 8.34
CA LYS A 156 -2.97 5.28 6.93
C LYS A 156 -2.01 6.44 6.83
N GLY A 157 -1.12 6.36 5.86
CA GLY A 157 -0.17 7.41 5.54
C GLY A 157 0.33 7.25 4.11
N SER A 158 0.85 8.34 3.56
CA SER A 158 1.59 8.33 2.30
C SER A 158 3.03 8.74 2.59
N TYR A 159 3.98 8.04 1.99
CA TYR A 159 5.38 8.44 1.98
C TYR A 159 5.83 8.63 0.54
N GLN A 160 6.82 9.50 0.35
CA GLN A 160 7.47 9.70 -0.93
C GLN A 160 8.97 9.67 -0.69
N SER A 161 9.72 9.03 -1.58
CA SER A 161 11.17 9.13 -1.60
C SER A 161 11.60 10.59 -1.79
N GLU A 162 12.78 10.94 -1.28
CA GLU A 162 13.39 12.25 -1.45
C GLU A 162 13.28 12.73 -2.91
N VAL A 163 12.93 14.01 -3.10
CA VAL A 163 12.44 14.62 -4.36
C VAL A 163 13.28 14.19 -5.57
N ALA A 164 12.88 13.09 -6.20
CA ALA A 164 13.45 12.66 -7.45
C ALA A 164 12.64 13.32 -8.58
N SER A 165 13.34 13.97 -9.50
CA SER A 165 12.74 14.41 -10.78
C SER A 165 12.34 13.23 -11.67
N GLU A 166 12.63 12.00 -11.24
CA GLU A 166 12.46 10.76 -11.97
C GLU A 166 11.53 9.83 -11.19
N PHE A 167 10.47 9.37 -11.85
CA PHE A 167 9.43 8.50 -11.32
C PHE A 167 9.54 7.13 -12.00
N SER A 168 9.63 6.06 -11.20
CA SER A 168 9.58 4.69 -11.71
C SER A 168 8.16 4.34 -12.17
N LEU A 169 8.06 3.77 -13.36
CA LEU A 169 6.83 3.18 -13.90
C LEU A 169 6.59 1.75 -13.41
N ASN A 170 7.52 1.20 -12.60
CA ASN A 170 7.50 -0.17 -12.08
C ASN A 170 7.25 -1.23 -13.16
N SER A 171 7.67 -0.95 -14.38
CA SER A 171 7.51 -1.79 -15.56
C SER A 171 8.69 -1.54 -16.49
N ILE A 172 9.28 -2.60 -17.05
CA ILE A 172 10.36 -2.47 -18.03
C ILE A 172 9.80 -2.63 -19.44
N ASN A 173 10.40 -1.97 -20.43
CA ASN A 173 9.95 -2.01 -21.83
C ASN A 173 8.48 -1.56 -22.02
N VAL A 174 8.16 -0.38 -21.52
CA VAL A 174 6.84 0.24 -21.69
C VAL A 174 6.62 0.59 -23.17
N PRO A 175 5.45 0.29 -23.77
CA PRO A 175 5.16 0.66 -25.15
C PRO A 175 5.27 2.18 -25.37
N GLU A 176 5.92 2.57 -26.47
CA GLU A 176 6.10 3.97 -26.85
C GLU A 176 4.75 4.69 -27.01
N GLY A 177 4.62 5.90 -26.47
CA GLY A 177 3.39 6.70 -26.53
C GLY A 177 2.23 6.24 -25.62
N SER A 178 2.40 5.17 -24.84
CA SER A 178 1.40 4.72 -23.86
C SER A 178 1.40 5.55 -22.57
N VAL A 179 2.49 6.27 -22.31
CA VAL A 179 2.67 7.07 -21.09
C VAL A 179 1.93 8.39 -21.20
N LYS A 180 0.93 8.58 -20.34
CA LYS A 180 0.18 9.84 -20.21
C LYS A 180 0.45 10.44 -18.83
N VAL A 181 1.03 11.63 -18.80
CA VAL A 181 1.35 12.36 -17.57
C VAL A 181 0.42 13.56 -17.42
N PHE A 182 -0.17 13.70 -16.23
CA PHE A 182 -1.02 14.83 -15.88
C PHE A 182 -0.47 15.53 -14.64
N ALA A 183 -0.40 16.86 -14.65
CA ALA A 183 -0.23 17.67 -13.44
C ALA A 183 -1.61 18.19 -13.05
N GLY A 184 -2.20 17.64 -11.98
CA GLY A 184 -3.61 17.84 -11.65
C GLY A 184 -4.53 17.46 -12.81
N THR A 185 -5.14 18.46 -13.47
CA THR A 185 -6.05 18.28 -14.61
C THR A 185 -5.40 18.56 -15.97
N ILE A 186 -4.15 19.04 -15.99
CA ILE A 186 -3.47 19.48 -17.21
C ILE A 186 -2.63 18.32 -17.77
N PRO A 187 -2.90 17.84 -19.00
CA PRO A 187 -2.02 16.88 -19.66
C PRO A 187 -0.69 17.55 -19.99
N LEU A 188 0.40 16.91 -19.59
CA LEU A 188 1.76 17.38 -19.90
C LEU A 188 2.20 16.88 -21.28
N GLN A 189 3.14 17.59 -21.89
CA GLN A 189 3.68 17.23 -23.20
C GLN A 189 5.04 16.52 -23.08
N GLU A 190 5.15 15.34 -23.70
CA GLU A 190 6.41 14.62 -23.80
C GLU A 190 7.42 15.41 -24.65
N GLY A 191 8.67 15.47 -24.21
CA GLY A 191 9.77 16.24 -24.81
C GLY A 191 9.85 17.69 -24.35
N VAL A 192 8.78 18.25 -23.79
CA VAL A 192 8.75 19.64 -23.27
C VAL A 192 8.66 19.65 -21.76
N ASP A 193 7.62 19.03 -21.20
CA ASP A 193 7.36 19.02 -19.76
C ASP A 193 7.97 17.81 -19.05
N PHE A 194 8.09 16.68 -19.76
CA PHE A 194 8.69 15.44 -19.26
C PHE A 194 9.33 14.61 -20.38
N THR A 195 10.17 13.65 -20.02
CA THR A 195 10.75 12.65 -20.93
C THR A 195 10.55 11.26 -20.36
N VAL A 196 10.45 10.25 -21.24
CA VAL A 196 10.25 8.86 -20.84
C VAL A 196 11.45 8.02 -21.28
N ASP A 197 12.04 7.27 -20.35
CA ASP A 197 12.92 6.14 -20.65
C ASP A 197 12.02 4.89 -20.77
N TYR A 198 11.61 4.58 -22.00
CA TYR A 198 10.71 3.46 -22.29
C TYR A 198 11.36 2.09 -22.00
N GLN A 199 12.68 1.98 -22.15
CA GLN A 199 13.41 0.74 -21.89
C GLN A 199 13.58 0.53 -20.39
N GLY A 200 14.04 1.57 -19.69
CA GLY A 200 14.28 1.56 -18.25
C GLY A 200 13.04 1.78 -17.38
N GLY A 201 11.89 2.11 -17.98
CA GLY A 201 10.63 2.25 -17.27
C GLY A 201 10.57 3.46 -16.34
N ARG A 202 11.10 4.61 -16.76
CA ARG A 202 11.19 5.81 -15.90
C ARG A 202 10.68 7.06 -16.62
N VAL A 203 10.01 7.94 -15.87
CA VAL A 203 9.53 9.23 -16.36
C VAL A 203 10.29 10.33 -15.63
N LYS A 204 10.97 11.18 -16.37
CA LYS A 204 11.67 12.35 -15.83
C LYS A 204 10.89 13.62 -16.13
N ILE A 205 10.50 14.36 -15.10
CA ILE A 205 9.84 15.67 -15.26
C ILE A 205 10.92 16.73 -15.51
N LEU A 206 10.82 17.42 -16.65
CA LEU A 206 11.75 18.48 -17.05
C LEU A 206 11.35 19.82 -16.43
N ASN A 207 10.04 20.08 -16.32
CA ASN A 207 9.51 21.33 -15.80
C ASN A 207 9.53 21.36 -14.26
N THR A 208 10.59 21.94 -13.68
CA THR A 208 10.79 22.00 -12.22
C THR A 208 9.73 22.84 -11.51
N ALA A 209 9.08 23.79 -12.19
CA ALA A 209 8.01 24.58 -11.59
C ALA A 209 6.81 23.72 -11.19
N LEU A 210 6.56 22.62 -11.90
CA LEU A 210 5.51 21.65 -11.57
C LEU A 210 5.86 20.80 -10.35
N LEU A 211 7.15 20.58 -10.09
CA LEU A 211 7.62 19.84 -8.90
C LEU A 211 7.58 20.73 -7.66
N VAL A 212 7.99 22.00 -7.78
CA VAL A 212 8.01 22.96 -6.66
C VAL A 212 6.59 23.38 -6.23
N SER A 213 5.62 23.38 -7.15
CA SER A 213 4.23 23.73 -6.82
C SER A 213 3.53 22.71 -5.93
N GLY A 214 4.12 21.52 -5.71
CA GLY A 214 3.52 20.44 -4.93
C GLY A 214 2.27 19.84 -5.59
N GLN A 215 2.01 20.13 -6.87
CA GLN A 215 0.84 19.63 -7.57
C GLN A 215 0.96 18.12 -7.80
N PRO A 216 -0.09 17.32 -7.54
CA PRO A 216 -0.02 15.89 -7.74
C PRO A 216 0.19 15.56 -9.22
N ILE A 217 1.22 14.78 -9.51
CA ILE A 217 1.53 14.27 -10.85
C ILE A 217 0.96 12.86 -10.96
N ARG A 218 0.01 12.67 -11.87
CA ARG A 218 -0.58 11.36 -12.17
C ARG A 218 0.01 10.83 -13.47
N ILE A 219 0.72 9.72 -13.38
CA ILE A 219 1.28 9.01 -14.53
C ILE A 219 0.41 7.78 -14.78
N SER A 220 -0.04 7.59 -16.02
CA SER A 220 -0.76 6.40 -16.45
C SER A 220 0.01 5.78 -17.61
N THR A 221 0.22 4.47 -17.55
CA THR A 221 0.97 3.72 -18.56
C THR A 221 0.22 2.46 -18.92
N GLU A 222 0.48 1.96 -20.12
CA GLU A 222 0.07 0.61 -20.51
C GLU A 222 1.25 -0.32 -20.25
N ASN A 223 1.06 -1.39 -19.49
CA ASN A 223 2.11 -2.38 -19.26
C ASN A 223 1.82 -3.64 -20.09
N ASN A 224 2.82 -4.12 -20.83
CA ASN A 224 2.75 -5.35 -21.61
C ASN A 224 3.25 -6.59 -20.82
N GLU A 225 3.63 -6.44 -19.55
CA GLU A 225 4.01 -7.55 -18.69
C GLU A 225 2.78 -8.42 -18.33
N LEU A 226 2.45 -9.32 -19.26
CA LEU A 226 1.40 -10.33 -19.15
C LEU A 226 1.85 -11.50 -18.25
N PHE A 227 2.07 -11.25 -16.96
CA PHE A 227 2.13 -12.34 -15.97
C PHE A 227 0.71 -12.62 -15.44
N GLY A 228 -0.19 -12.99 -16.36
CA GLY A 228 -1.57 -13.35 -16.07
C GLY A 228 -2.19 -14.12 -17.24
N LEU A 229 -2.68 -15.34 -16.99
CA LEU A 229 -3.20 -16.26 -18.01
C LEU A 229 -4.58 -15.86 -18.58
N GLN A 230 -5.07 -14.67 -18.25
CA GLN A 230 -6.41 -14.24 -18.65
C GLN A 230 -6.38 -13.64 -20.06
N GLN A 231 -7.07 -14.29 -20.99
CA GLN A 231 -7.17 -13.83 -22.36
C GLN A 231 -8.08 -12.59 -22.43
N ARG A 232 -7.56 -11.50 -22.98
CA ARG A 232 -8.31 -10.25 -23.25
C ARG A 232 -8.52 -10.10 -24.75
N SER A 233 -9.74 -9.74 -25.14
CA SER A 233 -10.08 -9.42 -26.53
C SER A 233 -10.68 -8.02 -26.59
N LEU A 234 -10.09 -7.15 -27.40
CA LEU A 234 -10.60 -5.82 -27.70
C LEU A 234 -11.08 -5.80 -29.15
N PHE A 235 -12.39 -5.65 -29.34
CA PHE A 235 -12.98 -5.40 -30.65
C PHE A 235 -13.46 -3.95 -30.70
N GLY A 236 -13.15 -3.22 -31.75
CA GLY A 236 -13.61 -1.86 -31.89
C GLY A 236 -13.62 -1.38 -33.31
N THR A 237 -14.40 -0.34 -33.54
CA THR A 237 -14.44 0.41 -34.79
C THR A 237 -14.50 1.90 -34.48
N ARG A 238 -13.83 2.68 -35.32
CA ARG A 238 -13.88 4.13 -35.29
C ARG A 238 -14.27 4.63 -36.67
N LEU A 239 -15.23 5.53 -36.72
CA LEU A 239 -15.73 6.17 -37.93
C LEU A 239 -15.42 7.66 -37.82
N ASP A 240 -14.57 8.14 -38.72
CA ASP A 240 -14.24 9.56 -38.83
C ASP A 240 -14.87 10.14 -40.10
N TYR A 241 -15.62 11.22 -39.95
CA TYR A 241 -16.25 11.94 -41.04
C TYR A 241 -15.83 13.41 -41.05
N THR A 242 -15.04 13.77 -42.05
CA THR A 242 -14.65 15.16 -42.31
C THR A 242 -15.75 15.87 -43.07
N VAL A 243 -16.61 16.58 -42.34
CA VAL A 243 -17.70 17.39 -42.91
C VAL A 243 -17.13 18.56 -43.73
N SER A 244 -16.02 19.14 -43.27
CA SER A 244 -15.29 20.19 -43.99
C SER A 244 -13.84 20.28 -43.49
N ASN A 245 -12.99 21.06 -44.16
CA ASN A 245 -11.62 21.36 -43.72
C ASN A 245 -11.51 21.99 -42.31
N LYS A 246 -12.65 22.33 -41.70
CA LYS A 246 -12.76 22.99 -40.39
C LYS A 246 -13.53 22.17 -39.37
N LEU A 247 -14.28 21.14 -39.78
CA LEU A 247 -15.17 20.37 -38.91
C LEU A 247 -15.01 18.88 -39.18
N ASN A 248 -14.61 18.15 -38.14
CA ASN A 248 -14.54 16.71 -38.11
C ASN A 248 -15.49 16.18 -37.04
N ILE A 249 -16.15 15.07 -37.35
CA ILE A 249 -17.00 14.34 -36.41
C ILE A 249 -16.51 12.89 -36.39
N GLY A 250 -16.26 12.37 -35.21
CA GLY A 250 -15.84 11.01 -34.96
C GLY A 250 -16.91 10.25 -34.17
N GLY A 251 -17.00 8.95 -34.42
CA GLY A 251 -17.77 8.01 -33.61
C GLY A 251 -16.91 6.79 -33.31
N THR A 252 -16.89 6.36 -32.06
CA THR A 252 -16.11 5.20 -31.61
C THR A 252 -17.04 4.20 -30.95
N PHE A 253 -16.86 2.91 -31.28
CA PHE A 253 -17.47 1.80 -30.55
C PHE A 253 -16.38 0.78 -30.24
N MET A 254 -16.26 0.37 -28.99
CA MET A 254 -15.28 -0.62 -28.53
C MET A 254 -15.93 -1.57 -27.53
N ASN A 255 -15.51 -2.83 -27.55
CA ASN A 255 -15.88 -3.85 -26.59
C ASN A 255 -14.60 -4.55 -26.13
N LEU A 256 -14.31 -4.46 -24.83
CA LEU A 256 -13.23 -5.16 -24.17
C LEU A 256 -13.84 -6.30 -23.35
N SER A 257 -13.52 -7.54 -23.72
CA SER A 257 -14.02 -8.74 -23.04
C SER A 257 -12.85 -9.59 -22.58
N GLU A 258 -12.90 -10.00 -21.31
CA GLU A 258 -11.94 -10.91 -20.70
C GLU A 258 -12.56 -12.29 -20.54
N LYS A 259 -11.78 -13.33 -20.83
CA LYS A 259 -12.21 -14.72 -20.67
C LYS A 259 -11.63 -15.28 -19.38
N PRO A 260 -12.44 -15.69 -18.39
CA PRO A 260 -11.91 -16.30 -17.17
C PRO A 260 -11.34 -17.69 -17.46
N LEU A 261 -10.35 -18.10 -16.66
CA LEU A 261 -9.76 -19.44 -16.74
C LEU A 261 -10.71 -20.51 -16.16
N THR A 262 -11.45 -20.15 -15.11
CA THR A 262 -12.43 -20.99 -14.41
C THR A 262 -13.75 -20.23 -14.27
N PRO A 263 -14.92 -20.91 -14.27
CA PRO A 263 -16.21 -20.26 -14.04
C PRO A 263 -16.40 -19.82 -12.58
N LYS A 264 -15.61 -20.39 -11.65
CA LYS A 264 -15.49 -19.90 -10.27
C LYS A 264 -14.43 -18.80 -10.25
N VAL A 265 -14.84 -17.59 -9.95
CA VAL A 265 -13.97 -16.41 -9.81
C VAL A 265 -14.21 -15.77 -8.45
N ASN A 266 -13.13 -15.33 -7.82
CA ASN A 266 -13.20 -14.67 -6.52
C ASN A 266 -13.52 -13.18 -6.66
N ILE A 267 -13.99 -12.58 -5.57
CA ILE A 267 -14.24 -11.14 -5.52
C ILE A 267 -12.96 -10.32 -5.74
N GLY A 268 -13.00 -9.36 -6.67
CA GLY A 268 -11.87 -8.54 -7.10
C GLY A 268 -11.09 -9.10 -8.29
N GLU A 269 -11.33 -10.35 -8.68
CA GLU A 269 -10.71 -11.01 -9.85
C GLU A 269 -11.75 -11.27 -10.95
N GLU A 270 -12.90 -10.59 -10.93
CA GLU A 270 -13.95 -10.83 -11.90
C GLU A 270 -13.55 -10.34 -13.31
N PRO A 271 -13.65 -11.19 -14.34
CA PRO A 271 -13.44 -10.76 -15.71
C PRO A 271 -14.46 -9.70 -16.13
N ILE A 272 -14.01 -8.68 -16.85
CA ILE A 272 -14.89 -7.63 -17.38
C ILE A 272 -15.34 -7.92 -18.81
N SER A 273 -16.50 -7.38 -19.19
CA SER A 273 -16.98 -7.34 -20.57
C SER A 273 -17.64 -6.00 -20.85
N ASN A 274 -16.82 -4.96 -20.95
CA ASN A 274 -17.26 -3.58 -21.04
C ASN A 274 -17.37 -3.12 -22.49
N SER A 275 -18.44 -2.40 -22.82
CA SER A 275 -18.60 -1.74 -24.12
C SER A 275 -18.55 -0.23 -23.94
N ILE A 276 -17.75 0.45 -24.73
CA ILE A 276 -17.68 1.91 -24.77
C ILE A 276 -18.19 2.35 -26.12
N TRP A 277 -19.09 3.32 -26.14
CA TRP A 277 -19.36 4.08 -27.35
C TRP A 277 -19.20 5.56 -27.07
N GLY A 278 -18.78 6.30 -28.09
CA GLY A 278 -18.55 7.73 -27.95
C GLY A 278 -18.66 8.45 -29.27
N LEU A 279 -18.86 9.77 -29.16
CA LEU A 279 -18.91 10.72 -30.25
C LEU A 279 -17.95 11.85 -29.92
N ASP A 280 -17.18 12.27 -30.91
CA ASP A 280 -16.27 13.39 -30.80
C ASP A 280 -16.52 14.39 -31.93
N LEU A 281 -16.35 15.67 -31.63
CA LEU A 281 -16.49 16.77 -32.56
C LEU A 281 -15.30 17.69 -32.39
N ASN A 282 -14.63 17.98 -33.50
CA ASN A 282 -13.52 18.91 -33.54
C ASN A 282 -13.77 19.98 -34.60
N TYR A 283 -13.84 21.23 -34.16
CA TYR A 283 -13.99 22.40 -35.01
C TYR A 283 -12.79 23.33 -34.85
N SER A 284 -12.11 23.68 -35.95
CA SER A 284 -10.98 24.61 -35.94
C SER A 284 -11.12 25.64 -37.05
N SER A 285 -11.02 26.92 -36.69
CA SER A 285 -11.02 28.00 -37.67
C SER A 285 -10.18 29.21 -37.28
N ALA A 286 -9.52 29.81 -38.27
CA ALA A 286 -8.81 31.07 -38.10
C ALA A 286 -9.79 32.22 -37.87
N SER A 287 -9.64 32.91 -36.73
CA SER A 287 -10.44 34.07 -36.36
C SER A 287 -9.65 35.36 -36.55
N ARG A 288 -9.87 36.03 -37.70
CA ARG A 288 -9.31 37.36 -37.95
C ARG A 288 -9.79 38.41 -36.96
N PHE A 289 -10.96 38.21 -36.34
CA PHE A 289 -11.49 39.10 -35.32
C PHE A 289 -10.59 39.11 -34.08
N LEU A 290 -10.23 37.92 -33.57
CA LEU A 290 -9.31 37.81 -32.43
C LEU A 290 -7.92 38.36 -32.78
N THR A 291 -7.43 38.09 -33.98
CA THR A 291 -6.14 38.64 -34.43
C THR A 291 -6.12 40.16 -34.38
N LYS A 292 -7.17 40.81 -34.90
CA LYS A 292 -7.30 42.27 -34.86
C LYS A 292 -7.53 42.85 -33.46
N LEU A 293 -8.17 42.08 -32.57
CA LEU A 293 -8.38 42.50 -31.19
C LEU A 293 -7.04 42.53 -30.43
N VAL A 294 -6.24 41.49 -30.58
CA VAL A 294 -4.89 41.41 -29.97
C VAL A 294 -3.96 42.48 -30.54
N ASP A 295 -4.01 42.74 -31.86
CA ASP A 295 -3.20 43.77 -32.53
C ASP A 295 -3.60 45.21 -32.14
N ARG A 296 -4.74 45.40 -31.44
CA ARG A 296 -5.20 46.69 -30.93
C ARG A 296 -4.70 47.01 -29.51
N LEU A 297 -4.07 46.05 -28.83
CA LEU A 297 -3.48 46.30 -27.52
C LEU A 297 -2.22 47.19 -27.67
N PRO A 298 -2.09 48.27 -26.89
CA PRO A 298 -0.90 49.11 -26.96
C PRO A 298 0.35 48.29 -26.62
N PHE A 299 1.45 48.55 -27.34
CA PHE A 299 2.75 47.88 -27.24
C PHE A 299 2.86 46.45 -27.82
N LEU A 300 1.82 45.90 -28.47
CA LEU A 300 1.86 44.60 -29.15
C LEU A 300 1.44 44.76 -30.63
N SER A 301 2.22 44.20 -31.56
CA SER A 301 1.80 44.05 -32.96
C SER A 301 2.05 42.63 -33.43
N THR A 302 1.01 41.96 -33.91
CA THR A 302 1.09 40.55 -34.30
C THR A 302 0.43 40.31 -35.66
N LYS A 303 1.17 39.68 -36.56
CA LYS A 303 0.69 39.28 -37.90
C LYS A 303 0.29 37.79 -37.97
N VAL A 304 0.51 37.04 -36.88
CA VAL A 304 0.23 35.61 -36.83
C VAL A 304 -1.28 35.40 -36.68
N PRO A 305 -1.93 34.58 -37.52
CA PRO A 305 -3.37 34.36 -37.44
C PRO A 305 -3.74 33.67 -36.12
N SER A 306 -4.79 34.16 -35.48
CA SER A 306 -5.37 33.54 -34.29
C SER A 306 -6.31 32.42 -34.73
N ASN A 307 -6.23 31.26 -34.08
CA ASN A 307 -7.16 30.14 -34.29
C ASN A 307 -8.10 30.00 -33.10
N ILE A 308 -9.35 29.64 -33.41
CA ILE A 308 -10.32 29.17 -32.42
C ILE A 308 -10.53 27.68 -32.69
N THR A 309 -10.27 26.88 -31.67
CA THR A 309 -10.50 25.44 -31.66
C THR A 309 -11.56 25.10 -30.62
N PHE A 310 -12.57 24.37 -31.03
CA PHE A 310 -13.58 23.79 -30.16
C PHE A 310 -13.54 22.27 -30.32
N ALA A 311 -13.29 21.57 -29.22
CA ALA A 311 -13.34 20.13 -29.16
C ALA A 311 -14.39 19.72 -28.13
N GLY A 312 -15.21 18.74 -28.48
CA GLY A 312 -16.19 18.13 -27.58
C GLY A 312 -16.14 16.63 -27.73
N GLU A 313 -16.14 15.93 -26.61
CA GLU A 313 -16.13 14.47 -26.57
C GLU A 313 -17.23 14.00 -25.61
N PHE A 314 -17.98 12.99 -26.04
CA PHE A 314 -18.94 12.28 -25.23
C PHE A 314 -18.61 10.80 -25.32
N ALA A 315 -18.49 10.12 -24.20
CA ALA A 315 -18.33 8.68 -24.17
C ALA A 315 -19.16 8.08 -23.04
N GLN A 316 -19.80 6.95 -23.31
CA GLN A 316 -20.55 6.18 -22.34
C GLN A 316 -19.95 4.77 -22.24
N LEU A 317 -19.62 4.39 -21.02
CA LEU A 317 -19.26 3.03 -20.65
C LEU A 317 -20.53 2.26 -20.28
N LEU A 318 -20.79 1.16 -21.00
CA LEU A 318 -21.76 0.14 -20.62
C LEU A 318 -20.98 -1.02 -19.97
N PRO A 319 -20.98 -1.11 -18.63
CA PRO A 319 -20.31 -2.20 -17.96
C PRO A 319 -21.07 -3.51 -18.18
N GLY A 320 -20.33 -4.62 -18.19
CA GLY A 320 -20.90 -5.95 -18.30
C GLY A 320 -19.90 -7.03 -17.89
N HIS A 321 -20.35 -8.28 -17.89
CA HIS A 321 -19.56 -9.45 -17.52
C HIS A 321 -19.67 -10.55 -18.60
N PRO A 322 -18.68 -11.44 -18.70
CA PRO A 322 -18.74 -12.55 -19.64
C PRO A 322 -19.73 -13.62 -19.17
N LYS A 323 -20.44 -14.23 -20.14
CA LYS A 323 -21.44 -15.28 -19.90
C LYS A 323 -20.90 -16.51 -19.17
N ALA A 324 -19.58 -16.72 -19.14
CA ALA A 324 -18.96 -17.80 -18.39
C ALA A 324 -19.20 -17.70 -16.87
N LEU A 325 -19.54 -16.52 -16.37
CA LEU A 325 -19.91 -16.28 -14.96
C LEU A 325 -21.41 -16.46 -14.69
N ASP A 326 -22.23 -16.73 -15.71
CA ASP A 326 -23.66 -16.96 -15.51
C ASP A 326 -23.87 -18.34 -14.86
N PHE A 327 -24.46 -18.38 -13.67
CA PHE A 327 -24.67 -19.62 -12.91
C PHE A 327 -26.14 -19.83 -12.56
N ALA A 328 -26.58 -21.09 -12.60
CA ALA A 328 -27.93 -21.52 -12.22
C ALA A 328 -29.07 -20.72 -12.88
N GLY A 329 -28.89 -20.32 -14.15
CA GLY A 329 -29.92 -19.59 -14.93
C GLY A 329 -30.00 -18.09 -14.62
N ARG A 330 -29.16 -17.56 -13.74
CA ARG A 330 -29.01 -16.11 -13.53
C ARG A 330 -28.02 -15.55 -14.54
N LYS A 331 -28.32 -14.35 -15.05
CA LYS A 331 -27.51 -13.64 -16.06
C LYS A 331 -26.75 -12.45 -15.49
N ASP A 332 -26.69 -12.33 -14.17
CA ASP A 332 -26.10 -11.15 -13.49
C ASP A 332 -24.61 -11.35 -13.17
N GLY A 333 -24.04 -12.49 -13.57
CA GLY A 333 -22.71 -12.92 -13.17
C GLY A 333 -22.71 -13.31 -11.68
N ILE A 334 -21.85 -14.26 -11.32
CA ILE A 334 -21.59 -14.58 -9.92
C ILE A 334 -20.12 -14.37 -9.62
N SER A 335 -19.87 -13.89 -8.40
CA SER A 335 -18.54 -13.78 -7.80
C SER A 335 -18.56 -14.47 -6.45
N TYR A 336 -17.50 -15.21 -6.15
CA TYR A 336 -17.37 -15.95 -4.92
C TYR A 336 -16.64 -15.09 -3.89
N LEU A 337 -17.30 -14.86 -2.76
CA LEU A 337 -16.65 -14.24 -1.60
C LEU A 337 -15.67 -15.22 -0.94
N ASP A 338 -16.06 -16.50 -0.87
CA ASP A 338 -15.25 -17.63 -0.43
C ASP A 338 -15.88 -18.90 -1.03
N ASP A 339 -15.07 -19.76 -1.65
CA ASP A 339 -15.50 -21.04 -2.21
C ASP A 339 -15.11 -22.24 -1.32
N PHE A 340 -14.45 -21.97 -0.19
CA PHE A 340 -13.91 -22.93 0.77
C PHE A 340 -12.96 -23.98 0.20
N GLU A 341 -12.47 -23.85 -1.04
CA GLU A 341 -11.54 -24.81 -1.66
C GLU A 341 -10.20 -24.81 -0.90
N ALA A 342 -9.74 -23.63 -0.44
CA ALA A 342 -8.54 -23.48 0.36
C ALA A 342 -8.76 -23.58 1.88
N SER A 343 -9.94 -24.02 2.33
CA SER A 343 -10.27 -24.14 3.77
C SER A 343 -9.44 -25.20 4.51
N ARG A 344 -8.78 -26.09 3.77
CA ARG A 344 -7.93 -27.15 4.31
C ARG A 344 -6.55 -27.07 3.71
N SER A 345 -5.56 -26.89 4.58
CA SER A 345 -4.15 -27.11 4.24
C SER A 345 -3.74 -28.48 4.75
N VAL A 346 -3.27 -29.35 3.86
CA VAL A 346 -2.76 -30.68 4.22
C VAL A 346 -1.25 -30.60 4.29
N ILE A 347 -0.70 -30.87 5.47
CA ILE A 347 0.73 -31.07 5.66
C ILE A 347 0.98 -32.58 5.68
N ASP A 348 1.71 -33.10 4.70
CA ASP A 348 2.00 -34.53 4.62
C ASP A 348 3.09 -34.95 5.62
N LEU A 349 2.81 -35.96 6.43
CA LEU A 349 3.73 -36.55 7.41
C LEU A 349 4.13 -37.99 7.05
N LYS A 350 3.82 -38.48 5.85
CA LYS A 350 4.07 -39.88 5.46
C LYS A 350 5.53 -40.21 5.14
N SER A 351 6.42 -39.22 5.09
CA SER A 351 7.83 -39.44 4.77
C SER A 351 8.52 -40.31 5.81
N ALA A 352 8.77 -41.58 5.49
CA ALA A 352 9.43 -42.53 6.40
C ALA A 352 10.82 -42.06 6.89
N ILE A 353 11.52 -41.24 6.10
CA ILE A 353 12.84 -40.69 6.43
C ILE A 353 12.76 -39.66 7.57
N ALA A 354 11.65 -38.93 7.67
CA ALA A 354 11.46 -37.92 8.71
C ALA A 354 11.13 -38.52 10.09
N TRP A 355 10.73 -39.79 10.14
CA TRP A 355 10.40 -40.47 11.39
C TRP A 355 11.66 -41.07 12.03
N GLN A 356 11.80 -40.84 13.33
CA GLN A 356 12.83 -41.45 14.17
C GLN A 356 12.19 -42.10 15.39
N LEU A 357 12.91 -43.01 16.03
CA LEU A 357 12.48 -43.60 17.29
C LEU A 357 12.32 -42.49 18.35
N SER A 358 11.20 -42.49 19.03
CA SER A 358 10.92 -41.53 20.12
C SER A 358 11.57 -41.98 21.43
N GLY A 359 11.65 -41.05 22.39
CA GLY A 359 11.78 -41.42 23.80
C GLY A 359 10.60 -42.26 24.29
N THR A 360 10.76 -42.89 25.46
CA THR A 360 9.71 -43.69 26.11
C THR A 360 8.54 -42.78 26.52
N PRO A 361 7.30 -43.03 26.08
CA PRO A 361 6.16 -42.16 26.36
C PRO A 361 5.86 -42.02 27.85
N GLN A 362 5.38 -40.85 28.28
CA GLN A 362 5.12 -40.53 29.70
C GLN A 362 4.09 -41.43 30.39
N LEU A 363 3.27 -42.16 29.63
CA LEU A 363 2.29 -43.11 30.15
C LEU A 363 2.94 -44.39 30.72
N PHE A 364 4.21 -44.63 30.45
CA PHE A 364 4.98 -45.75 30.97
C PHE A 364 5.81 -45.31 32.18
N PRO A 365 5.79 -46.06 33.32
CA PRO A 365 6.61 -45.75 34.49
C PRO A 365 8.11 -45.61 34.18
N GLU A 366 8.60 -46.34 33.18
CA GLU A 366 9.97 -46.33 32.69
C GLU A 366 10.39 -44.97 32.11
N SER A 367 9.43 -44.10 31.76
CA SER A 367 9.71 -42.74 31.26
C SER A 367 10.38 -41.81 32.28
N GLN A 368 10.24 -42.10 33.58
CA GLN A 368 10.85 -41.32 34.67
C GLN A 368 12.29 -41.75 34.97
N LEU A 369 12.75 -42.86 34.39
CA LEU A 369 14.08 -43.38 34.64
C LEU A 369 15.13 -42.56 33.87
N ILE A 370 16.18 -42.16 34.56
CA ILE A 370 17.31 -41.41 34.01
C ILE A 370 18.55 -42.26 34.20
N ASP A 371 19.32 -42.46 33.14
CA ASP A 371 20.55 -43.26 33.16
C ASP A 371 20.34 -44.72 33.62
N ASP A 372 19.15 -45.28 33.34
CA ASP A 372 18.79 -46.66 33.64
C ASP A 372 18.45 -47.42 32.36
N LEU A 373 18.99 -48.64 32.22
CA LEU A 373 18.71 -49.51 31.08
C LEU A 373 17.23 -49.93 31.00
N ALA A 374 16.54 -49.97 32.14
CA ALA A 374 15.12 -50.31 32.20
C ALA A 374 14.24 -49.32 31.41
N TYR A 375 14.74 -48.11 31.11
CA TYR A 375 14.08 -47.11 30.26
C TYR A 375 13.62 -47.68 28.90
N GLY A 376 14.34 -48.67 28.36
CA GLY A 376 14.10 -49.25 27.04
C GLY A 376 13.53 -50.67 27.02
N TYR A 377 13.31 -51.32 28.17
CA TYR A 377 12.99 -52.76 28.22
C TYR A 377 11.70 -53.14 27.49
N ASN A 378 10.71 -52.26 27.52
CA ASN A 378 9.41 -52.49 26.89
C ASN A 378 9.32 -51.93 25.45
N ARG A 379 10.47 -51.60 24.81
CA ARG A 379 10.48 -51.13 23.42
C ARG A 379 10.45 -52.30 22.43
N ALA A 380 9.34 -52.43 21.71
CA ALA A 380 9.23 -53.38 20.60
C ALA A 380 10.04 -52.96 19.37
N ARG A 381 10.33 -53.92 18.47
CA ARG A 381 10.99 -53.64 17.18
C ARG A 381 10.00 -53.00 16.21
N VAL A 382 10.08 -51.69 16.06
CA VAL A 382 9.28 -50.91 15.10
C VAL A 382 10.18 -50.50 13.94
N ALA A 383 9.67 -50.64 12.71
CA ALA A 383 10.34 -50.18 11.49
C ALA A 383 9.35 -49.36 10.66
N PHE A 384 9.79 -48.18 10.22
CA PHE A 384 9.06 -47.31 9.31
C PHE A 384 9.85 -47.24 8.00
N TYR A 385 9.25 -47.68 6.90
CA TYR A 385 9.89 -47.67 5.59
C TYR A 385 8.82 -47.60 4.50
N ASN A 386 9.21 -47.09 3.34
CA ASN A 386 8.43 -47.20 2.12
C ASN A 386 9.01 -48.35 1.30
N ILE A 387 8.15 -49.22 0.75
CA ILE A 387 8.60 -50.27 -0.16
C ILE A 387 9.00 -49.61 -1.47
N ASP A 388 10.24 -49.87 -1.91
CA ASP A 388 10.80 -49.26 -3.11
C ASP A 388 9.98 -49.63 -4.37
N PRO A 389 9.66 -48.68 -5.27
CA PRO A 389 8.99 -48.95 -6.55
C PRO A 389 9.62 -50.05 -7.40
N THR A 390 10.93 -50.33 -7.26
CA THR A 390 11.64 -51.43 -7.93
C THR A 390 11.06 -52.81 -7.62
N PHE A 391 10.45 -53.01 -6.46
CA PHE A 391 9.75 -54.27 -6.12
C PHE A 391 8.40 -54.41 -6.83
N TYR A 392 7.86 -53.34 -7.41
CA TYR A 392 6.55 -53.32 -8.07
C TYR A 392 6.65 -53.25 -9.60
N ASN A 393 7.71 -52.65 -10.15
CA ASN A 393 7.93 -52.57 -11.59
C ASN A 393 8.47 -53.89 -12.16
N ARG A 394 7.57 -54.79 -12.57
CA ARG A 394 7.93 -56.09 -13.20
C ARG A 394 8.43 -56.01 -14.66
N ASN A 395 8.62 -54.81 -15.22
CA ASN A 395 9.06 -54.63 -16.60
C ASN A 395 10.37 -53.83 -16.68
N SER A 396 11.48 -54.54 -16.53
CA SER A 396 12.72 -54.27 -17.28
C SER A 396 13.65 -55.48 -17.12
N SER A 397 13.34 -56.53 -17.88
CA SER A 397 14.28 -57.57 -18.33
C SER A 397 14.32 -57.54 -19.83
#